data_AF-X8GVH3-F1
#
_entry.id   AF-X8GVH3-F1
#
_cell.length_a   1.000
_cell.length_b   1.000
_cell.length_c   1.000
_cell.angle_alpha   90.00
_cell.angle_beta   90.00
_cell.angle_gamma   90.00
#
_symmetry.space_group_name_H-M   'P 1'
#
loop_
_entity.id
_entity.type
_entity.pdbx_description
1 polymer ?
#
loop_
_entity_poly.entity_id
_entity_poly.type
_entity_poly.pdbx_seq_one_letter_code
_entity_poly.pdbx_strand_id
1 'polypeptide(L)' 'MAVINIRVNDEVKKEAETIFKSLGLNMSVAMNLFLKKCINENGIPFDLKIPNRETIEAMEGRKKN' A
#
# COMPACT_ATOMS: atom_id res chain seq x y z
N MET A 1 -22.35 -8.78 -8.62
CA MET A 1 -21.24 -7.81 -8.58
C MET A 1 -21.42 -6.93 -7.36
N ALA A 2 -20.37 -6.66 -6.60
CA ALA A 2 -20.39 -5.71 -5.49
C ALA A 2 -19.70 -4.41 -5.92
N VAL A 3 -20.17 -3.27 -5.42
CA VAL A 3 -19.61 -1.94 -5.71
C VAL A 3 -18.97 -1.41 -4.43
N ILE A 4 -17.74 -0.89 -4.53
CA ILE A 4 -17.02 -0.26 -3.42
C ILE A 4 -16.75 1.19 -3.83
N ASN A 5 -17.26 2.13 -3.03
CA ASN A 5 -17.02 3.56 -3.20
C ASN A 5 -16.00 4.02 -2.14
N ILE A 6 -14.86 4.54 -2.59
CA ILE A 6 -13.77 4.97 -1.71
C ILE A 6 -13.51 6.45 -1.97
N ARG A 7 -13.47 7.26 -0.91
CA ARG A 7 -12.96 8.63 -0.98
C ARG A 7 -11.45 8.60 -0.81
N VAL A 8 -10.74 9.21 -1.74
CA VAL A 8 -9.28 9.32 -1.73
C VAL A 8 -8.90 10.73 -2.16
N ASN A 9 -7.75 11.22 -1.71
CA ASN A 9 -7.19 12.48 -2.20
C ASN A 9 -6.80 12.33 -3.69
N ASP A 10 -7.04 13.37 -4.48
CA ASP A 10 -6.75 13.39 -5.92
C ASP A 10 -5.27 13.15 -6.25
N GLU A 11 -4.35 13.68 -5.44
CA GLU A 11 -2.91 13.48 -5.59
C GLU A 11 -2.54 12.00 -5.39
N VAL A 12 -3.04 11.41 -4.29
CA VAL A 12 -2.84 9.97 -3.99
C VAL A 12 -3.37 9.08 -5.11
N LYS A 13 -4.55 9.41 -5.65
CA LYS A 13 -5.13 8.68 -6.79
C LYS A 13 -4.22 8.76 -8.01
N LYS A 14 -3.72 9.96 -8.34
CA LYS A 14 -2.88 10.18 -9.52
C LYS A 14 -1.55 9.46 -9.42
N GLU A 15 -0.93 9.47 -8.24
CA GLU A 15 0.30 8.72 -7.96
C GLU A 15 0.08 7.21 -8.08
N ALA A 16 -0.96 6.68 -7.43
CA ALA A 16 -1.30 5.26 -7.51
C ALA A 16 -1.59 4.82 -8.95
N GLU A 17 -2.34 5.62 -9.72
CA GLU A 17 -2.60 5.33 -11.13
C GLU A 17 -1.31 5.29 -11.96
N THR A 18 -0.34 6.15 -11.67
CA THR A 18 0.94 6.18 -12.39
C THR A 18 1.74 4.91 -12.11
N ILE A 19 1.80 4.50 -10.85
CA ILE A 19 2.47 3.26 -10.41
C ILE A 19 1.79 2.03 -11.03
N PHE A 20 0.46 1.95 -10.97
CA PHE A 20 -0.23 0.79 -11.52
C PHE A 20 -0.13 0.72 -13.05
N LYS A 21 -0.17 1.86 -13.75
CA LYS A 21 0.03 1.90 -15.20
C LYS A 21 1.43 1.42 -15.60
N SER A 22 2.48 1.77 -14.86
CA SER A 22 3.83 1.28 -15.17
C SER A 22 3.97 -0.24 -14.95
N LEU A 23 3.12 -0.82 -14.09
CA LEU A 23 2.97 -2.26 -13.88
C LEU A 23 1.97 -2.93 -14.84
N GLY A 24 1.37 -2.18 -15.78
CA GLY A 24 0.36 -2.71 -16.71
C GLY A 24 -1.02 -2.99 -16.07
N LEU A 25 -1.30 -2.39 -14.92
CA LEU A 25 -2.53 -2.57 -14.14
C LEU A 25 -3.39 -1.31 -14.15
N ASN A 26 -4.71 -1.50 -14.06
CA ASN A 26 -5.64 -0.41 -13.73
C ASN A 26 -6.02 -0.46 -12.24
N MET A 27 -6.62 0.62 -11.74
CA MET A 27 -7.04 0.74 -10.33
C MET A 27 -7.92 -0.43 -9.89
N SER A 28 -8.89 -0.85 -10.71
CA SER A 28 -9.81 -1.93 -10.35
C SER A 28 -9.10 -3.28 -10.21
N VAL A 29 -8.13 -3.59 -11.07
CA VAL A 29 -7.34 -4.82 -10.98
C VAL A 29 -6.44 -4.77 -9.75
N ALA A 30 -5.77 -3.64 -9.50
CA ALA A 30 -4.93 -3.46 -8.32
C ALA A 30 -5.73 -3.61 -7.01
N MET A 31 -6.91 -2.99 -6.92
CA MET A 31 -7.78 -3.11 -5.75
C MET A 31 -8.29 -4.54 -5.55
N ASN A 32 -8.66 -5.24 -6.62
CA ASN A 32 -9.05 -6.64 -6.52
C ASN A 32 -7.89 -7.54 -6.04
N LEU A 33 -6.66 -7.27 -6.49
CA LEU A 33 -5.48 -7.99 -6.05
C LEU A 33 -5.22 -7.76 -4.55
N PHE A 34 -5.32 -6.50 -4.10
CA PHE A 34 -5.20 -6.13 -2.69
C PHE A 34 -6.20 -6.92 -1.83
N LEU A 35 -7.49 -6.91 -2.18
CA LEU A 35 -8.53 -7.63 -1.44
C LEU A 35 -8.27 -9.15 -1.41
N LYS A 36 -7.86 -9.75 -2.53
CA LYS A 36 -7.49 -11.17 -2.57
C LYS A 36 -6.30 -11.48 -1.67
N LYS A 37 -5.32 -10.59 -1.62
CA LYS A 37 -4.15 -10.74 -0.75
C LYS A 37 -4.55 -10.65 0.72
N CYS A 38 -5.44 -9.72 1.08
CA CYS A 38 -6.00 -9.66 2.45
C CYS A 38 -6.68 -10.96 2.86
N ILE A 39 -7.50 -11.53 1.96
CA ILE A 39 -8.20 -12.80 2.20
C ILE A 39 -7.17 -13.94 2.38
N ASN A 40 -6.16 -14.00 1.53
CA ASN A 40 -5.16 -15.06 1.57
C ASN A 40 -4.30 -15.02 2.85
N GLU A 41 -4.01 -13.83 3.36
CA GLU A 41 -3.21 -13.66 4.58
C GLU A 41 -4.05 -13.60 5.85
N ASN A 42 -5.39 -13.63 5.73
CA ASN A 42 -6.32 -13.41 6.84
C ASN A 42 -5.96 -12.14 7.65
N GLY A 43 -5.60 -11.06 6.94
CA GLY A 43 -5.02 -9.86 7.54
C GLY A 43 -4.79 -8.74 6.53
N ILE A 44 -4.12 -7.68 6.95
CA ILE A 44 -3.72 -6.58 6.05
C ILE A 44 -2.38 -6.94 5.40
N PRO A 45 -2.24 -6.86 4.06
CA PRO A 45 -1.09 -7.39 3.34
C PRO A 45 0.08 -6.40 3.27
N PHE A 46 0.38 -5.81 4.42
CA PHE A 46 1.54 -4.98 4.67
C PHE A 46 1.79 -4.95 6.17
N ASP A 47 3.05 -4.74 6.55
CA ASP A 47 3.45 -4.66 7.96
C ASP A 47 2.77 -3.46 8.63
N LEU A 48 1.80 -3.73 9.51
CA LEU A 48 1.19 -2.73 10.39
C LEU A 48 2.14 -2.41 11.55
N LYS A 49 3.23 -1.69 11.26
CA LYS A 49 4.17 -1.22 12.30
C LYS A 49 3.87 0.24 12.61
N ILE A 50 3.54 0.53 13.88
CA ILE A 50 3.82 1.85 14.44
C ILE A 50 5.33 1.81 14.73
N PRO A 51 6.18 2.61 14.05
CA PRO A 51 7.61 2.59 14.32
C PRO A 51 7.82 2.90 15.80
N ASN A 52 8.32 1.92 16.56
CA ASN A 52 8.74 2.17 17.93
C ASN A 52 10.08 2.93 17.89
N ARG A 53 10.44 3.59 18.99
CA ARG A 53 11.65 4.44 19.06
C ARG A 53 12.91 3.69 18.62
N GLU A 54 13.01 2.41 18.96
CA GLU A 54 14.12 1.52 18.59
C GLU A 54 14.20 1.26 17.07
N THR A 55 13.07 1.14 16.39
CA THR A 55 13.01 1.00 14.92
C THR A 55 13.44 2.29 14.23
N ILE A 56 13.08 3.46 14.78
CA ILE A 56 13.49 4.77 14.26
C ILE A 56 15.01 4.94 14.40
N GLU A 57 15.56 4.66 15.59
CA GLU A 57 17.00 4.74 15.89
C GLU A 57 17.82 3.79 14.97
N ALA A 58 17.34 2.58 14.71
CA ALA A 58 18.00 1.63 13.81
C ALA A 58 17.97 2.05 12.32
N MET A 59 16.95 2.78 11.88
CA MET A 59 16.87 3.34 10.53
C MET A 59 17.78 4.56 10.37
N GLU A 60 17.95 5.38 11.42
CA GLU A 60 18.85 6.54 11.42
C GLU A 60 20.33 6.13 11.53
N GLY A 61 20.64 5.06 12.27
CA GLY A 61 22.01 4.52 12.40
C GLY A 61 22.64 4.06 11.08
N ARG A 62 21.84 3.71 10.06
CA ARG A 62 22.34 3.33 8.72
C ARG A 62 22.77 4.50 7.84
N LYS A 63 22.49 5.76 8.21
CA LYS A 63 22.94 6.94 7.44
C LYS A 63 24.36 7.42 7.79
N LYS A 64 25.08 6.74 8.71
CA LYS A 64 26.39 7.21 9.21
C LYS A 64 27.56 6.24 9.02
N ASN A 65 27.51 5.33 8.04
CA ASN A 65 28.69 4.60 7.55
C ASN A 65 28.78 4.67 6.04
#